data_AF-A0AAV4ARX6-F1
#
_entry.id   AF-A0AAV4ARX6-F1
#
_cell.length_a   1.000
_cell.length_b   1.000
_cell.length_c   1.000
_cell.angle_alpha   90.00
_cell.angle_beta   90.00
_cell.angle_gamma   90.00
#
_symmetry.space_group_name_H-M   'P 1'
#
loop_
_entity.id
_entity.type
_entity.pdbx_description
1 polymer ?
#
loop_
_entity_poly.entity_id
_entity_poly.type
_entity_poly.pdbx_seq_one_letter_code
_entity_poly.pdbx_strand_id
1 'polypeptide(L)'
;MECVKLLVERGANVMARNTHGLTPIDIAKTEDVREALLLSEKSAVAPEEDSFMEEDICKGVRLCFVSSSLTKEEMLSAQKCSKLLDAKMVEIHSTEVTHSIHGVNAEGLCQRTLKYLKAILCGTWIINTD
;
A
#
# COMPACT_ATOMS: atom_id res chain seq x y z
N MET A 1 -10.93 -4.79 22.35
CA MET A 1 -11.62 -3.51 22.65
C MET A 1 -10.71 -2.30 22.46
N GLU A 2 -9.47 -2.35 22.96
CA GLU A 2 -8.49 -1.24 22.84
C GLU A 2 -8.25 -0.78 21.39
N CYS A 3 -8.15 -1.70 20.44
CA CYS A 3 -7.96 -1.35 19.03
C CYS A 3 -9.12 -0.50 18.47
N VAL A 4 -10.37 -0.77 18.88
CA VAL A 4 -11.54 -0.02 18.39
C VAL A 4 -11.50 1.40 18.92
N LYS A 5 -11.23 1.58 20.22
CA LYS A 5 -11.09 2.90 20.85
C LYS A 5 -9.97 3.71 20.18
N LEU A 6 -8.80 3.09 19.99
CA LEU A 6 -7.66 3.72 19.33
C LEU A 6 -7.97 4.15 17.90
N LEU A 7 -8.66 3.32 17.11
CA LEU A 7 -9.03 3.65 15.73
C LEU A 7 -10.00 4.83 15.69
N VAL A 8 -11.01 4.83 16.56
CA VAL A 8 -11.98 5.93 16.66
C VAL A 8 -11.31 7.23 17.13
N GLU A 9 -10.41 7.16 18.12
CA GLU A 9 -9.59 8.30 18.56
C GLU A 9 -8.71 8.87 17.43
N ARG A 10 -8.31 8.04 16.47
CA ARG A 10 -7.52 8.43 15.30
C ARG A 10 -8.36 8.85 14.10
N GLY A 11 -9.68 9.01 14.28
CA GLY A 11 -10.58 9.52 13.25
C GLY A 11 -11.15 8.47 12.31
N ALA A 12 -11.16 7.18 12.71
CA ALA A 12 -11.86 6.16 11.93
C ALA A 12 -13.36 6.51 11.77
N ASN A 13 -13.85 6.43 10.53
CA ASN A 13 -15.24 6.76 10.22
C ASN A 13 -16.20 5.68 10.76
N VAL A 14 -16.92 6.02 11.84
CA VAL A 14 -17.91 5.14 12.48
C VAL A 14 -19.17 4.91 11.64
N MET A 15 -19.38 5.71 10.59
CA MET A 15 -20.52 5.62 9.65
C MET A 15 -20.15 4.96 8.32
N ALA A 16 -18.90 4.51 8.14
CA ALA A 16 -18.46 3.85 6.91
C ALA A 16 -19.27 2.57 6.67
N ARG A 17 -19.73 2.34 5.42
CA ARG A 17 -20.48 1.13 5.07
C ARG A 17 -19.59 0.13 4.36
N ASN A 18 -19.76 -1.15 4.68
CA ASN A 18 -19.10 -2.23 3.94
C ASN A 18 -19.84 -2.53 2.62
N THR A 19 -19.37 -3.55 1.87
CA THR A 19 -19.97 -4.00 0.61
C THR A 19 -21.42 -4.48 0.72
N HIS A 20 -21.89 -4.76 1.95
CA HIS A 20 -23.27 -5.14 2.25
C HIS A 20 -24.11 -3.97 2.76
N GLY A 21 -23.57 -2.75 2.78
CA GLY A 21 -24.25 -1.55 3.27
C GLY A 21 -24.30 -1.41 4.79
N LEU A 22 -23.59 -2.27 5.54
CA LEU A 22 -23.60 -2.29 7.01
C LEU A 22 -22.52 -1.39 7.60
N THR A 23 -22.86 -0.69 8.68
CA THR A 23 -21.93 0.16 9.45
C THR A 23 -21.19 -0.64 10.53
N PRO A 24 -20.08 -0.10 11.09
CA PRO A 24 -19.40 -0.68 12.24
C PRO A 24 -20.32 -1.00 13.42
N ILE A 25 -21.36 -0.18 13.65
CA ILE A 25 -22.34 -0.42 14.71
C ILE A 25 -23.28 -1.59 14.38
N ASP A 26 -23.63 -1.80 13.12
CA ASP A 26 -24.49 -2.93 12.68
C ASP A 26 -23.77 -4.28 12.81
N ILE A 27 -22.43 -4.29 12.73
CA ILE A 27 -21.60 -5.51 12.78
C ILE A 27 -21.11 -5.81 14.22
N ALA A 28 -21.21 -4.85 15.13
CA ALA A 28 -20.74 -4.99 16.51
C ALA A 28 -21.52 -6.09 17.26
N LYS A 29 -20.83 -7.17 17.62
CA LYS A 29 -21.43 -8.33 18.31
C LYS A 29 -21.55 -8.18 19.82
N THR A 30 -20.76 -7.30 20.41
CA THR A 30 -20.67 -7.10 21.87
C THR A 30 -21.01 -5.67 22.23
N GLU A 31 -21.73 -5.48 23.34
CA GLU A 31 -22.11 -4.12 23.81
C GLU A 31 -20.88 -3.24 24.06
N ASP A 32 -19.80 -3.81 24.60
CA ASP A 32 -18.51 -3.13 24.77
C ASP A 32 -17.96 -2.45 23.50
N VAL A 33 -18.15 -3.10 22.34
CA VAL A 33 -17.70 -2.55 21.04
C VAL A 33 -18.68 -1.49 20.57
N ARG A 34 -19.98 -1.69 20.81
CA ARG A 34 -21.04 -0.73 20.51
C ARG A 34 -20.85 0.57 21.29
N GLU A 35 -20.56 0.49 22.58
CA GLU A 35 -20.26 1.64 23.44
C GLU A 35 -19.00 2.37 22.98
N ALA A 36 -17.93 1.64 22.64
CA ALA A 36 -16.70 2.24 22.13
C ALA A 36 -16.91 3.04 20.82
N LEU A 37 -17.88 2.64 19.99
CA LEU A 37 -18.25 3.36 18.76
C LEU A 37 -19.17 4.56 19.02
N LEU A 38 -20.01 4.51 20.06
CA LEU A 38 -20.97 5.55 20.42
C LEU A 38 -20.37 6.72 21.24
N LEU A 39 -19.28 6.48 21.98
CA LEU A 39 -18.61 7.50 22.81
C LEU A 39 -18.01 8.69 22.02
N SER A 40 -18.06 8.66 20.69
CA SER A 40 -17.41 9.62 19.78
C SER A 40 -18.38 10.58 19.07
N GLU A 41 -19.45 11.05 19.74
CA GLU A 41 -20.39 12.06 19.20
C GLU A 41 -19.73 13.39 18.75
N LYS A 42 -18.41 13.54 18.87
CA LYS A 42 -17.66 14.77 18.55
C LYS A 42 -16.98 14.83 17.17
N SER A 43 -17.19 13.88 16.27
CA SER A 43 -16.64 14.00 14.92
C SER A 43 -17.59 13.48 13.84
N ALA A 44 -18.83 13.96 13.84
CA ALA A 44 -19.70 13.87 12.67
C ALA A 44 -19.24 14.90 11.63
N VAL A 45 -18.13 14.63 10.96
CA VAL A 45 -17.87 15.24 9.64
C VAL A 45 -18.59 14.35 8.65
N ALA A 46 -19.68 14.87 8.08
CA ALA A 46 -20.39 14.23 6.97
C ALA A 46 -19.38 13.86 5.86
N PRO A 47 -19.64 12.82 5.05
CA PRO A 47 -18.87 12.64 3.85
C PRO A 47 -19.15 13.86 2.96
N GLU A 48 -18.22 14.82 2.91
CA GLU A 48 -17.92 15.43 1.62
C GLU A 48 -17.64 14.24 0.70
N GLU A 49 -18.43 14.13 -0.36
CA GLU A 49 -18.23 13.12 -1.37
C GLU A 49 -16.74 13.12 -1.69
N ASP A 50 -16.03 12.06 -1.30
CA ASP A 50 -14.73 11.75 -1.86
C ASP A 50 -15.03 11.48 -3.34
N SER A 51 -15.10 12.58 -4.11
CA SER A 51 -14.68 12.55 -5.48
C SER A 51 -13.23 12.11 -5.39
N PHE A 52 -13.02 10.80 -5.38
CA PHE A 52 -11.87 10.20 -6.03
C PHE A 52 -11.91 10.75 -7.45
N MET A 53 -11.42 11.96 -7.62
CA MET A 53 -10.94 12.39 -8.90
C MET A 53 -9.84 11.38 -9.18
N GLU A 54 -10.05 10.57 -10.22
CA GLU A 54 -8.96 9.93 -10.95
C GLU A 54 -8.09 11.05 -11.53
N GLU A 55 -7.49 11.87 -10.67
CA GLU A 55 -6.31 12.60 -11.03
C GLU A 55 -5.27 11.53 -11.26
N ASP A 56 -5.04 11.30 -12.55
CA ASP A 56 -4.08 10.41 -13.15
C ASP A 56 -2.72 10.56 -12.43
N ILE A 57 -2.54 9.85 -11.31
CA ILE A 57 -1.37 9.94 -10.41
C ILE A 57 -0.08 9.70 -11.21
N CYS A 58 -0.22 9.06 -12.36
CA CYS A 58 0.81 8.74 -13.32
C CYS A 58 1.36 9.95 -14.10
N LYS A 59 0.62 11.07 -14.23
CA LYS A 59 1.06 12.21 -15.04
C LYS A 59 2.19 12.99 -14.37
N GLY A 60 3.43 12.63 -14.74
CA GLY A 60 4.65 13.35 -14.34
C GLY A 60 5.54 12.61 -13.34
N VAL A 61 5.15 11.40 -12.90
CA VAL A 61 5.99 10.58 -12.03
C VAL A 61 7.10 9.94 -12.87
N ARG A 62 8.35 10.29 -12.57
CA ARG A 62 9.51 9.60 -13.15
C ARG A 62 9.69 8.27 -12.44
N LEU A 63 9.42 7.17 -13.15
CA LEU A 63 9.63 5.83 -12.61
C LEU A 63 11.13 5.57 -12.46
N CYS A 64 11.54 5.04 -11.31
CA CYS A 64 12.90 4.62 -11.07
C CYS A 64 12.93 3.24 -10.41
N PHE A 65 13.55 2.29 -11.10
CA PHE A 65 13.59 0.89 -10.73
C PHE A 65 14.96 0.49 -10.20
N VAL A 66 14.98 -0.33 -9.17
CA VAL A 66 16.16 -1.08 -8.75
C VAL A 66 15.82 -2.57 -8.77
N SER A 67 16.76 -3.43 -9.12
CA SER A 67 16.57 -4.88 -9.08
C SER A 67 17.47 -5.57 -8.06
N SER A 68 16.98 -6.69 -7.53
CA SER A 68 17.72 -7.58 -6.63
C SER A 68 17.36 -9.03 -6.86
N SER A 69 18.36 -9.91 -6.80
CA SER A 69 18.17 -11.37 -6.83
C SER A 69 17.43 -11.92 -8.05
N LEU A 70 17.45 -11.19 -9.18
CA LEU A 70 16.87 -11.66 -10.44
C LEU A 70 17.82 -12.61 -11.17
N THR A 71 17.24 -13.63 -11.79
CA THR A 71 17.89 -14.41 -12.86
C THR A 71 18.15 -13.52 -14.08
N LYS A 72 18.95 -14.03 -15.03
CA LYS A 72 19.22 -13.30 -16.27
C LYS A 72 17.97 -13.06 -17.09
N GLU A 73 17.04 -14.00 -17.12
CA GLU A 73 15.80 -13.91 -17.88
C GLU A 73 14.86 -12.87 -17.28
N GLU A 74 14.65 -12.91 -15.96
CA GLU A 74 13.88 -11.91 -15.22
C GLU A 74 14.48 -10.50 -15.37
N MET A 75 15.81 -10.38 -15.31
CA MET A 75 16.49 -9.10 -15.50
C MET A 75 16.25 -8.54 -16.91
N LEU A 76 16.23 -9.38 -17.95
CA LEU A 76 15.90 -8.96 -19.31
C LEU A 76 14.44 -8.51 -19.42
N SER A 77 13.51 -9.19 -18.76
CA SER A 77 12.10 -8.78 -18.70
C SER A 77 11.94 -7.44 -17.97
N ALA A 78 12.61 -7.26 -16.84
CA ALA A 78 12.63 -6.00 -16.10
C ALA A 78 13.22 -4.85 -16.94
N GLN A 79 14.30 -5.09 -17.68
CA GLN A 79 14.88 -4.09 -18.60
C GLN A 79 13.94 -3.73 -19.74
N LYS A 80 13.23 -4.71 -20.32
CA LYS A 80 12.23 -4.45 -21.36
C LYS A 80 11.08 -3.60 -20.81
N CYS A 81 10.56 -3.96 -19.64
CA CYS A 81 9.52 -3.20 -18.94
C CYS A 81 9.98 -1.76 -18.66
N SER A 82 11.20 -1.59 -18.14
CA SER A 82 11.80 -0.27 -17.90
C SER A 82 11.82 0.60 -19.16
N LYS A 83 12.14 0.03 -20.33
CA LYS A 83 12.13 0.77 -21.60
C LYS A 83 10.72 1.13 -22.08
N LEU A 84 9.76 0.23 -21.92
CA LEU A 84 8.36 0.46 -22.31
C LEU A 84 7.71 1.57 -21.47
N LEU A 85 8.10 1.66 -20.20
CA LEU A 85 7.56 2.63 -19.24
C LEU A 85 8.39 3.91 -19.13
N ASP A 86 9.45 4.06 -19.94
CA ASP A 86 10.44 5.15 -19.84
C ASP A 86 10.98 5.33 -18.40
N ALA A 87 11.19 4.22 -17.70
CA ALA A 87 11.68 4.19 -16.33
C ALA A 87 13.21 4.19 -16.28
N LYS A 88 13.78 4.90 -15.30
CA LYS A 88 15.20 4.90 -14.98
C LYS A 88 15.57 3.65 -14.19
N MET A 89 16.45 2.82 -14.72
CA MET A 89 16.96 1.66 -13.98
C MET A 89 18.29 2.00 -13.28
N VAL A 90 18.36 1.77 -11.96
CA VAL A 90 19.55 2.03 -11.13
C VAL A 90 20.05 0.75 -10.46
N GLU A 91 21.35 0.69 -10.20
CA GLU A 91 21.96 -0.46 -9.54
C GLU A 91 21.91 -0.37 -8.00
N ILE A 92 22.10 0.84 -7.47
CA ILE A 92 22.12 1.13 -6.04
C ILE A 92 20.80 1.78 -5.64
N HIS A 93 20.20 1.29 -4.55
CA HIS A 93 18.96 1.86 -4.03
C HIS A 93 19.21 3.26 -3.45
N SER A 94 18.45 4.25 -3.95
CA SER A 94 18.48 5.66 -3.56
C SER A 94 17.06 6.17 -3.24
N THR A 95 16.94 7.41 -2.78
CA THR A 95 15.64 8.04 -2.50
C THR A 95 14.79 8.29 -3.74
N GLU A 96 15.38 8.25 -4.94
CA GLU A 96 14.65 8.40 -6.20
C GLU A 96 13.91 7.11 -6.60
N VAL A 97 14.27 5.96 -6.02
CA VAL A 97 13.71 4.66 -6.39
C VAL A 97 12.24 4.59 -5.97
N THR A 98 11.37 4.40 -6.96
CA THR A 98 9.94 4.25 -6.76
C THR A 98 9.53 2.78 -6.63
N HIS A 99 10.20 1.89 -7.37
CA HIS A 99 9.93 0.45 -7.36
C HIS A 99 11.21 -0.37 -7.21
N SER A 100 11.14 -1.43 -6.40
CA SER A 100 12.18 -2.41 -6.18
C SER A 100 11.69 -3.76 -6.70
N ILE A 101 12.34 -4.28 -7.73
CA ILE A 101 11.99 -5.53 -8.41
C ILE A 101 12.83 -6.66 -7.81
N HIS A 102 12.16 -7.67 -7.27
CA HIS A 102 12.79 -8.76 -6.55
C HIS A 102 12.49 -10.11 -7.18
N GLY A 103 13.55 -10.91 -7.34
CA GLY A 103 13.41 -12.32 -7.70
C GLY A 103 12.86 -13.11 -6.52
N VAL A 104 11.95 -14.03 -6.83
CA VAL A 104 11.34 -14.94 -5.85
C VAL A 104 11.78 -16.37 -6.13
N ASN A 105 11.77 -17.22 -5.10
CA ASN A 105 11.99 -18.65 -5.29
C ASN A 105 10.72 -19.32 -5.86
N ALA A 106 10.78 -20.63 -6.10
CA ALA A 106 9.64 -21.42 -6.59
C ALA A 106 8.39 -21.41 -5.68
N GLU A 107 8.53 -20.95 -4.43
CA GLU A 107 7.44 -20.82 -3.45
C GLU A 107 6.85 -19.38 -3.44
N GLY A 108 7.35 -18.49 -4.31
CA GLY A 108 6.95 -17.08 -4.34
C GLY A 108 7.57 -16.22 -3.24
N LEU A 109 8.59 -16.72 -2.54
CA LEU A 109 9.25 -16.01 -1.44
C LEU A 109 10.45 -15.20 -1.94
N CYS A 110 10.46 -13.92 -1.61
CA CYS A 110 11.60 -13.03 -1.86
C CYS A 110 12.73 -13.30 -0.85
N GLN A 111 13.97 -13.29 -1.32
CA GLN A 111 15.14 -13.32 -0.44
C GLN A 111 15.30 -12.00 0.32
N ARG A 112 15.66 -12.07 1.61
CA ARG A 112 15.95 -10.90 2.45
C ARG A 112 17.33 -10.32 2.14
N THR A 113 17.46 -9.62 1.01
CA THR A 113 18.69 -8.88 0.66
C THR A 113 18.72 -7.51 1.31
N LEU A 114 19.89 -6.85 1.33
CA LEU A 114 20.01 -5.47 1.80
C LEU A 114 19.12 -4.51 0.99
N LYS A 115 19.01 -4.72 -0.33
CA LYS A 115 18.10 -3.95 -1.20
C LYS A 115 16.64 -4.13 -0.80
N TYR A 116 16.24 -5.35 -0.44
CA TYR A 116 14.88 -5.65 0.02
C TYR A 116 14.56 -4.94 1.35
N LEU A 117 15.46 -5.05 2.33
CA LEU A 117 15.29 -4.36 3.61
C LEU A 117 15.26 -2.84 3.44
N LYS A 118 16.11 -2.30 2.55
CA LYS A 118 16.12 -0.86 2.26
C LYS A 118 14.84 -0.39 1.57
N ALA A 119 14.28 -1.19 0.65
CA ALA A 119 12.99 -0.90 0.03
C ALA A 119 11.86 -0.81 1.07
N ILE A 120 11.82 -1.73 2.05
CA ILE A 120 10.84 -1.68 3.15
C ILE A 120 11.00 -0.38 3.96
N LEU A 121 12.24 -0.07 4.37
CA LEU A 121 12.51 1.12 5.19
C LEU A 121 12.17 2.44 4.47
N CYS A 122 12.33 2.47 3.15
CA CYS A 122 12.03 3.64 2.33
C CYS A 122 10.57 3.72 1.86
N GLY A 123 9.73 2.72 2.16
CA GLY A 123 8.36 2.65 1.65
C GLY A 123 8.28 2.53 0.12
N THR A 124 9.32 1.94 -0.49
CA THR A 124 9.37 1.68 -1.94
C THR A 124 8.40 0.56 -2.31
N TRP A 125 7.77 0.64 -3.48
CA TRP A 125 6.96 -0.47 -4.00
C TRP A 125 7.82 -1.70 -4.24
N ILE A 126 7.49 -2.82 -3.61
CA ILE A 126 8.20 -4.10 -3.76
C ILE A 126 7.37 -4.99 -4.67
N ILE A 127 7.93 -5.39 -5.81
CA ILE A 127 7.24 -6.17 -6.83
C ILE A 127 8.10 -7.35 -7.29
N ASN A 128 7.46 -8.44 -7.71
CA ASN A 128 8.11 -9.55 -8.42
C ASN A 128 7.96 -9.38 -9.94
N THR A 129 8.49 -10.33 -10.71
CA THR A 129 8.45 -10.31 -12.19
C THR A 129 7.35 -11.17 -12.81
N ASP A 130 6.54 -11.87 -12.00
CA ASP A 130 5.46 -12.75 -12.45
C ASP A 130 4.12 -12.01 -12.64
#